data_AF-A0A5B0NK31-F1
#
_entry.id   AF-A0A5B0NK31-F1
#
_cell.length_a   1.000
_cell.length_b   1.000
_cell.length_c   1.000
_cell.angle_alpha   90.00
_cell.angle_beta   90.00
_cell.angle_gamma   90.00
#
_symmetry.space_group_name_H-M   'P 1'
#
loop_
_entity.id
_entity.type
_entity.pdbx_description
1 polymer ?
#
loop_
_entity_poly.entity_id
_entity_poly.type
_entity_poly.pdbx_seq_one_letter_code
_entity_poly.pdbx_strand_id
1 'polypeptide(L)'
;MVAIFGALSRSVTTTTSSSTHNLTSSIQKSLLLDINSISLSLERTNERWAEVTPDSKNPHVDRYAAMRDGVMRTFEFTPRNARNTFLILGLIPFGLLYIGVVDSNKWELAGKRKDDSLYKYPRSDQR
;
A
#
# COMPACT_ATOMS: atom_id res chain seq x y z
N MET A 1 18.46 -3.09 4.36
CA MET A 1 19.68 -3.16 5.19
C MET A 1 20.53 -4.30 4.63
N VAL A 2 21.88 -4.16 4.60
CA VAL A 2 22.90 -5.16 4.16
C VAL A 2 23.17 -5.15 2.63
N ALA A 3 24.39 -5.03 2.09
CA ALA A 3 25.73 -4.74 2.62
C ALA A 3 26.55 -3.96 1.56
N ILE A 4 27.16 -2.87 2.02
CA ILE A 4 28.34 -2.22 1.42
C ILE A 4 29.53 -3.01 1.95
N PHE A 5 30.43 -3.55 1.12
CA PHE A 5 31.85 -3.73 1.44
C PHE A 5 32.60 -4.40 0.27
N GLY A 6 33.78 -3.88 -0.07
CA GLY A 6 34.82 -4.69 -0.71
C GLY A 6 35.40 -4.14 -2.00
N ALA A 7 36.13 -3.03 -1.95
CA ALA A 7 37.35 -2.81 -2.75
C ALA A 7 38.06 -1.53 -2.32
N LEU A 8 38.72 -1.55 -1.16
CA LEU A 8 39.81 -0.63 -0.87
C LEU A 8 40.99 -1.45 -0.37
N SER A 9 42.07 -1.50 -1.17
CA SER A 9 43.46 -1.41 -0.71
C SER A 9 44.40 -1.86 -1.82
N ARG A 10 45.12 -0.92 -2.43
CA ARG A 10 46.49 -1.17 -2.91
C ARG A 10 47.37 -0.04 -2.42
N SER A 11 48.47 -0.45 -1.80
CA SER A 11 49.43 0.34 -1.04
C SER A 11 50.06 1.47 -1.85
N VAL A 12 50.03 2.69 -1.29
CA VAL A 12 50.88 3.79 -1.72
C VAL A 12 52.27 3.57 -1.11
N THR A 13 53.24 3.19 -1.94
CA THR A 13 54.65 3.09 -1.53
C THR A 13 55.37 4.36 -1.98
N THR A 14 55.68 5.23 -1.04
CA THR A 14 56.55 6.40 -1.23
C THR A 14 58.01 5.95 -1.30
N THR A 15 58.67 6.13 -2.45
CA THR A 15 60.13 6.25 -2.52
C THR A 15 60.52 7.33 -3.55
N THR A 16 61.57 8.05 -3.18
CA THR A 16 62.01 9.35 -3.68
C THR A 16 62.76 9.32 -5.02
N SER A 17 62.68 10.47 -5.71
CA SER A 17 63.60 11.02 -6.73
C SER A 17 63.42 10.62 -8.22
N SER A 18 63.29 11.68 -9.04
CA SER A 18 63.54 11.80 -10.50
C SER A 18 62.65 11.15 -11.57
N SER A 19 61.41 10.72 -11.28
CA SER A 19 60.48 10.24 -12.33
C SER A 19 59.01 10.64 -12.07
N THR A 20 58.80 11.87 -11.59
CA THR A 20 57.50 12.32 -11.06
C THR A 20 56.49 12.73 -12.15
N HIS A 21 56.93 12.99 -13.38
CA HIS A 21 56.06 13.43 -14.50
C HIS A 21 55.37 12.26 -15.21
N ASN A 22 55.98 11.07 -15.19
CA ASN A 22 55.47 9.89 -15.88
C ASN A 22 54.59 9.02 -14.98
N LEU A 23 54.89 8.98 -13.68
CA LEU A 23 54.08 8.26 -12.71
C LEU A 23 52.72 8.93 -12.47
N THR A 24 52.70 10.26 -12.41
CA THR A 24 51.45 11.03 -12.24
C THR A 24 50.52 10.88 -13.44
N SER A 25 51.05 10.94 -14.67
CA SER A 25 50.26 10.74 -15.89
C SER A 25 49.77 9.30 -16.07
N SER A 26 50.55 8.29 -15.67
CA SER A 26 50.11 6.90 -15.71
C SER A 26 49.00 6.60 -14.69
N ILE A 27 49.12 7.12 -13.46
CA ILE A 27 48.10 6.98 -12.41
C ILE A 27 46.81 7.73 -12.80
N GLN A 28 46.93 8.92 -13.40
CA GLN A 28 45.77 9.64 -13.92
C GLN A 28 45.06 8.87 -15.04
N LYS A 29 45.81 8.27 -15.98
CA LYS A 29 45.23 7.47 -17.07
C LYS A 29 44.53 6.21 -16.54
N SER A 30 45.11 5.50 -15.58
CA SER A 30 44.47 4.32 -15.00
C SER A 30 43.19 4.69 -14.25
N LEU A 31 43.20 5.77 -13.47
CA LEU A 31 42.02 6.26 -12.76
C LEU A 31 40.91 6.69 -13.72
N LEU A 32 41.23 7.36 -14.83
CA LEU A 32 40.25 7.74 -15.83
C LEU A 32 39.63 6.53 -16.52
N LEU A 33 40.42 5.50 -16.82
CA LEU A 33 39.91 4.24 -17.36
C LEU A 33 39.00 3.51 -16.36
N ASP A 34 39.36 3.48 -15.08
CA ASP A 34 38.55 2.88 -14.02
C ASP A 34 37.22 3.62 -13.85
N ILE A 35 37.22 4.96 -13.84
CA ILE A 35 36.00 5.79 -13.74
C ILE A 35 35.06 5.51 -14.92
N ASN A 36 35.59 5.48 -16.16
CA ASN A 36 34.78 5.21 -17.34
C ASN A 36 34.16 3.81 -17.31
N SER A 37 34.91 2.82 -16.82
CA SER A 37 34.40 1.45 -16.68
C SER A 37 33.27 1.34 -15.65
N ILE A 38 33.37 2.09 -14.55
CA ILE A 38 32.35 2.19 -13.50
C ILE A 38 31.10 2.90 -14.04
N SER A 39 31.25 4.00 -14.77
CA SER A 39 30.14 4.71 -15.42
C SER A 39 29.38 3.83 -16.41
N LEU A 40 30.11 3.09 -17.26
CA LEU A 40 29.51 2.13 -18.20
C LEU A 40 28.83 0.96 -17.50
N SER A 41 29.37 0.50 -16.36
CA SER A 41 28.76 -0.55 -15.55
C SER A 41 27.46 -0.06 -14.89
N LEU A 42 27.44 1.17 -14.37
CA LEU A 42 26.26 1.82 -13.79
C LEU A 42 25.16 2.01 -14.84
N GLU A 43 25.50 2.49 -16.03
CA GLU A 43 24.55 2.66 -17.13
C GLU A 43 23.95 1.31 -17.56
N ARG A 44 24.79 0.28 -17.71
CA ARG A 44 24.33 -1.08 -18.00
C ARG A 44 23.43 -1.65 -16.91
N THR A 45 23.67 -1.33 -15.63
CA THR A 45 22.77 -1.75 -14.56
C THR A 45 21.44 -1.00 -14.57
N ASN A 46 21.44 0.31 -14.87
CA ASN A 46 20.22 1.10 -14.99
C ASN A 46 19.34 0.61 -16.15
N GLU A 47 19.94 0.27 -17.29
CA GLU A 47 19.25 -0.38 -18.41
C GLU A 47 18.71 -1.77 -18.02
N ARG A 48 19.50 -2.56 -17.27
CA ARG A 48 19.06 -3.88 -16.78
C ARG A 48 17.88 -3.80 -15.80
N TRP A 49 17.82 -2.76 -14.96
CA TRP A 49 16.67 -2.53 -14.08
C TRP A 49 15.45 -1.99 -14.82
N ALA A 50 15.64 -1.21 -15.89
CA ALA A 50 14.55 -0.79 -16.77
C ALA A 50 13.93 -1.98 -17.54
N GLU A 51 14.72 -3.00 -17.86
CA GLU A 51 14.24 -4.24 -18.48
C GLU A 51 13.60 -5.24 -17.50
N VAL A 52 13.85 -5.11 -16.18
CA VAL A 52 13.34 -6.03 -15.12
C VAL A 52 11.98 -5.61 -14.53
N THR A 53 11.34 -4.56 -15.06
CA THR A 53 9.90 -4.37 -14.86
C THR A 53 9.09 -4.51 -16.16
N PRO A 54 9.19 -5.62 -16.90
CA PRO A 54 8.03 -6.06 -17.66
C PRO A 54 7.10 -6.62 -16.59
N ASP A 55 6.16 -5.78 -16.13
CA ASP A 55 4.96 -6.21 -15.41
C ASP A 55 4.58 -7.58 -15.99
N SER A 56 4.85 -8.65 -15.24
CA SER A 56 4.52 -10.01 -15.65
C SER A 56 3.02 -10.07 -15.52
N LYS A 57 2.32 -9.42 -16.46
CA LYS A 57 0.90 -9.24 -16.50
C LYS A 57 0.33 -10.63 -16.58
N ASN A 58 -0.08 -11.11 -15.42
CA ASN A 58 -0.71 -12.40 -15.32
C ASN A 58 -2.01 -12.24 -16.12
N PRO A 59 -2.18 -12.91 -17.26
CA PRO A 59 -3.34 -12.70 -18.12
C PRO A 59 -4.65 -13.03 -17.40
N HIS A 60 -4.59 -13.82 -16.32
CA HIS A 60 -5.75 -14.11 -15.48
C HIS A 60 -6.14 -12.92 -14.60
N VAL A 61 -5.18 -12.12 -14.13
CA VAL A 61 -5.44 -10.93 -13.32
C VAL A 61 -6.08 -9.85 -14.18
N ASP A 62 -5.55 -9.61 -15.37
CA ASP A 62 -6.10 -8.62 -16.30
C ASP A 62 -7.52 -8.99 -16.78
N ARG A 63 -7.78 -10.28 -17.04
CA ARG A 63 -9.13 -10.77 -17.37
C ARG A 63 -10.10 -10.60 -16.21
N TYR A 64 -9.67 -10.88 -14.98
CA TYR A 64 -10.51 -10.69 -13.79
C TYR A 64 -10.82 -9.21 -13.56
N ALA A 65 -9.83 -8.33 -13.71
CA ALA A 65 -10.02 -6.89 -13.62
C ALA A 65 -11.04 -6.41 -14.67
N ALA A 66 -10.87 -6.83 -15.93
CA ALA A 66 -11.81 -6.50 -17.01
C ALA A 66 -13.23 -7.03 -16.76
N MET A 67 -13.37 -8.24 -16.22
CA MET A 67 -14.68 -8.78 -15.83
C MET A 67 -15.33 -7.95 -14.73
N ARG A 68 -14.56 -7.56 -13.69
CA ARG A 68 -15.06 -6.77 -12.56
C ARG A 68 -15.56 -5.40 -13.01
N ASP A 69 -14.82 -4.74 -13.88
CA ASP A 69 -15.19 -3.43 -14.44
C ASP A 69 -16.42 -3.53 -15.35
N GLY A 70 -16.62 -4.68 -16.00
CA GLY A 70 -17.76 -4.97 -16.87
C GLY A 70 -19.05 -5.42 -16.18
N VAL A 71 -19.04 -5.69 -14.86
CA VAL A 71 -20.16 -6.31 -14.13
C VAL A 71 -21.49 -5.59 -14.33
N MET A 72 -21.47 -4.25 -14.40
CA MET A 72 -22.70 -3.46 -14.55
C MET A 72 -23.38 -3.63 -15.90
N ARG A 73 -22.62 -4.00 -16.96
CA ARG A 73 -23.18 -4.23 -18.30
C ARG A 73 -23.92 -5.55 -18.41
N THR A 74 -23.55 -6.53 -17.59
CA THR A 74 -24.11 -7.89 -17.60
C THR A 74 -25.00 -8.17 -16.40
N PHE A 75 -25.39 -7.14 -15.64
CA PHE A 75 -26.20 -7.32 -14.45
C PHE A 75 -27.66 -7.61 -14.83
N GLU A 76 -28.19 -8.71 -14.31
CA GLU A 76 -29.59 -9.08 -14.44
C GLU A 76 -30.25 -9.21 -13.06
N PHE A 77 -31.52 -8.79 -12.98
CA PHE A 77 -32.35 -8.96 -11.79
C PHE A 77 -32.88 -10.40 -11.69
N THR A 78 -31.98 -11.35 -11.51
CA THR A 78 -32.33 -12.72 -11.13
C THR A 78 -32.96 -12.69 -9.72
N PRO A 79 -33.97 -13.54 -9.41
CA PRO A 79 -34.60 -13.57 -8.09
C PRO A 79 -33.63 -13.69 -6.91
N ARG A 80 -32.49 -14.38 -7.11
CA ARG A 80 -31.41 -14.48 -6.12
C ARG A 80 -30.72 -13.13 -5.87
N ASN A 81 -30.37 -12.40 -6.93
CA ASN A 81 -29.69 -11.11 -6.83
C ASN A 81 -30.63 -10.03 -6.30
N ALA A 82 -31.89 -10.02 -6.77
CA ALA A 82 -32.92 -9.11 -6.28
C ALA A 82 -33.16 -9.28 -4.77
N ARG A 83 -33.22 -10.52 -4.27
CA ARG A 83 -33.30 -10.80 -2.82
C ARG A 83 -32.11 -10.23 -2.06
N ASN A 84 -30.89 -10.46 -2.54
CA ASN A 84 -29.69 -9.96 -1.87
C ASN A 84 -29.65 -8.43 -1.85
N THR A 85 -29.99 -7.76 -2.96
CA THR A 85 -30.10 -6.31 -3.04
C THR A 85 -31.15 -5.77 -2.07
N PHE A 86 -32.33 -6.42 -2.00
CA PHE A 86 -33.38 -6.02 -1.07
C PHE A 86 -32.97 -6.20 0.41
N LEU A 87 -32.24 -7.28 0.73
CA LEU A 87 -31.75 -7.49 2.09
C LEU A 87 -30.68 -6.47 2.47
N ILE A 88 -29.69 -6.24 1.60
CA ILE A 88 -28.53 -5.39 1.91
C ILE A 88 -28.89 -3.91 1.87
N LEU A 89 -29.60 -3.45 0.82
CA LEU A 89 -29.93 -2.04 0.64
C LEU A 89 -31.31 -1.66 1.20
N GLY A 90 -32.20 -2.63 1.40
CA GLY A 90 -33.51 -2.40 2.02
C GLY A 90 -33.47 -2.75 3.49
N LEU A 91 -33.45 -4.04 3.79
CA LEU A 91 -33.71 -4.53 5.16
C LEU A 91 -32.73 -4.00 6.20
N ILE A 92 -31.42 -4.00 5.92
CA ILE A 92 -30.39 -3.57 6.88
C ILE A 92 -30.51 -2.07 7.21
N PRO A 93 -30.45 -1.13 6.25
CA PRO A 93 -30.50 0.30 6.58
C PRO A 93 -31.87 0.71 7.14
N PHE A 94 -32.97 0.17 6.62
CA PHE A 94 -34.30 0.46 7.18
C PHE A 94 -34.48 -0.14 8.57
N GLY A 95 -33.95 -1.34 8.83
CA GLY A 95 -33.98 -1.95 10.15
C GLY A 95 -33.20 -1.14 11.19
N LEU A 96 -31.99 -0.69 10.83
CA LEU A 96 -31.19 0.17 11.70
C LEU A 96 -31.85 1.53 11.94
N LEU A 97 -32.40 2.15 10.89
CA LEU A 97 -33.12 3.42 11.02
C LEU A 97 -34.37 3.27 11.90
N TYR A 98 -35.13 2.20 11.72
CA TYR A 98 -36.32 1.92 12.53
C TYR A 98 -35.97 1.83 14.02
N ILE A 99 -34.95 1.03 14.37
CA ILE A 99 -34.48 0.92 15.75
C ILE A 99 -34.01 2.29 16.27
N GLY A 100 -33.22 3.02 15.48
CA GLY A 100 -32.72 4.35 15.87
C GLY A 100 -33.84 5.34 16.17
N VAL A 101 -34.84 5.46 15.28
CA VAL A 101 -35.97 6.38 15.46
C VAL A 101 -36.82 5.96 16.64
N VAL A 102 -37.15 4.68 16.75
CA VAL A 102 -38.04 4.16 17.78
C VAL A 102 -37.39 4.20 19.17
N ASP A 103 -36.08 3.97 19.28
CA ASP A 103 -35.39 3.92 20.58
C ASP A 103 -34.79 5.27 21.02
N SER A 104 -34.58 6.22 20.11
CA SER A 104 -33.96 7.53 20.42
C SER A 104 -34.63 8.33 21.55
N ASN A 105 -35.94 8.18 21.77
CA ASN A 105 -36.69 8.94 22.77
C ASN A 105 -37.22 8.08 23.94
N LYS A 106 -36.84 6.81 24.03
CA LYS A 106 -37.34 5.90 25.08
C LYS A 106 -36.50 5.91 26.34
N TRP A 107 -35.19 6.12 26.21
CA TRP A 107 -34.23 5.92 27.30
C TRP A 107 -33.79 7.26 27.90
N GLU A 108 -33.93 7.39 29.22
CA GLU A 108 -33.45 8.54 29.99
C GLU A 108 -32.55 8.03 31.13
N LEU A 109 -31.24 8.07 30.89
CA LEU A 109 -30.23 7.56 31.83
C LEU A 109 -29.64 8.66 32.73
N ALA A 110 -29.90 9.93 32.41
CA ALA A 110 -29.33 11.06 33.13
C ALA A 110 -29.95 11.16 34.54
N GLY A 111 -29.12 10.98 35.57
CA GLY A 111 -29.51 11.21 36.97
C GLY A 111 -30.38 10.14 37.63
N LYS A 112 -30.61 8.99 36.97
CA LYS A 112 -31.40 7.88 37.52
C LYS A 112 -30.66 7.13 38.63
N ARG A 113 -31.37 6.69 39.67
CA ARG A 113 -30.86 5.85 40.77
C ARG A 113 -31.08 4.36 40.48
N LYS A 114 -30.52 3.48 41.33
CA LYS A 114 -30.50 2.02 41.14
C LYS A 114 -31.88 1.40 40.92
N ASP A 115 -32.92 1.96 41.53
CA ASP A 115 -34.28 1.40 41.51
C ASP A 115 -35.23 2.22 40.61
N ASP A 116 -34.74 3.26 39.93
CA ASP A 116 -35.56 4.11 39.06
C ASP A 116 -35.66 3.50 37.66
N SER A 117 -36.82 3.64 37.01
CA SER A 117 -37.00 3.23 35.62
C SER A 117 -36.09 4.04 34.67
N LEU A 118 -35.38 3.36 33.78
CA LEU A 118 -34.61 3.98 32.68
C LEU A 118 -35.50 4.49 31.54
N TYR A 119 -36.79 4.16 31.55
CA TYR A 119 -37.74 4.60 30.55
C TYR A 119 -38.18 6.04 30.83
N LYS A 120 -38.33 6.85 29.79
CA LYS A 120 -38.80 8.25 29.90
C LYS A 120 -40.25 8.35 30.38
N TYR A 121 -41.07 7.37 30.02
CA TYR A 121 -42.48 7.27 30.42
C TYR A 121 -42.73 5.96 31.17
N PRO A 122 -42.34 5.87 32.45
CA PRO A 122 -42.60 4.66 33.24
C PRO A 122 -44.07 4.43 33.48
N ARG A 123 -44.41 3.16 33.67
CA ARG A 123 -45.74 2.75 34.12
C ARG A 123 -45.94 3.22 35.57
N SER A 124 -47.17 3.53 35.96
CA SER A 124 -47.48 4.22 37.23
C SER A 124 -47.07 3.45 38.50
N ASP A 125 -46.88 2.14 38.38
CA ASP A 125 -46.39 1.21 39.41
C ASP A 125 -44.86 1.22 39.57
N GLN A 126 -44.12 1.85 38.66
CA GLN A 126 -42.65 1.88 38.60
C GLN A 126 -42.07 3.30 38.77
N ARG A 127 -42.88 4.26 39.22
CA ARG A 127 -42.53 5.67 39.37
C ARG A 127 -41.96 6.00 40.74
#